data_AF-A0A382DCH7-F1
#
_entry.id   AF-A0A382DCH7-F1
#
_cell.length_a   1.000
_cell.length_b   1.000
_cell.length_c   1.000
_cell.angle_alpha   90.00
_cell.angle_beta   90.00
_cell.angle_gamma   90.00
#
_symmetry.space_group_name_H-M   'P 1'
#
loop_
_entity.id
_entity.type
_entity.pdbx_description
1 polymer ?
#
loop_
_entity_poly.entity_id
_entity_poly.type
_entity_poly.pdbx_seq_one_letter_code
_entity_poly.pdbx_strand_id
1 'polypeptide(L)'
;MKIIIPVLLSTIVFCEKEYFQQDVAYDINVQLDDENHTLSAFEKITYTNNSPDTLQFIWFHLWPNAYKNDSSALAHQFLRLGSTRFKYTKEK
;
A
#
# COMPACT_ATOMS: atom_id res chain seq x y z
N MET A 1 0.10 31.84 60.11
CA MET A 1 1.18 30.86 59.87
C MET A 1 1.04 30.36 58.43
N LYS A 2 1.88 30.82 57.50
CA LYS A 2 1.79 30.50 56.06
C LYS A 2 2.84 29.44 55.74
N ILE A 3 2.40 28.22 55.41
CA ILE A 3 3.28 27.16 54.91
C ILE A 3 3.23 27.25 53.38
N ILE A 4 4.37 27.59 52.78
CA ILE A 4 4.55 27.62 51.33
C ILE A 4 5.19 26.28 50.95
N ILE A 5 4.46 25.45 50.20
CA ILE A 5 4.99 24.24 49.56
C ILE A 5 5.40 24.64 48.13
N PRO A 6 6.66 24.48 47.71
CA PRO A 6 7.03 24.73 46.32
C PRO A 6 6.64 23.50 45.50
N VAL A 7 5.66 23.66 44.62
CA VAL A 7 5.39 22.69 43.56
C VAL A 7 6.50 22.85 42.53
N LEU A 8 7.46 21.93 42.54
CA LEU A 8 8.46 21.77 41.49
C LEU A 8 7.73 21.31 40.22
N LEU A 9 7.40 22.26 39.35
CA LEU A 9 6.76 22.01 38.08
C LEU A 9 7.76 21.33 37.15
N SER A 10 7.77 20.00 37.18
CA SER A 10 8.49 19.18 36.19
C SER A 10 7.78 19.35 34.85
N THR A 11 8.34 20.16 33.95
CA THR A 11 7.85 20.25 32.57
C THR A 11 8.25 18.98 31.85
N ILE A 12 7.30 18.06 31.70
CA ILE A 12 7.45 16.92 30.80
C ILE A 12 7.42 17.49 29.38
N VAL A 13 8.59 17.57 28.73
CA VAL A 13 8.67 17.91 27.30
C VAL A 13 8.21 16.67 26.54
N PHE A 14 6.93 16.63 26.17
CA PHE A 14 6.44 15.67 25.19
C PHE A 14 6.94 16.14 23.81
N CYS A 15 8.05 15.56 23.35
CA CYS A 15 8.44 15.64 21.94
C CYS A 15 7.55 14.65 21.17
N GLU A 16 6.31 15.06 20.91
CA GLU A 16 5.42 14.31 20.03
C GLU A 16 5.70 14.78 18.60
N LYS A 17 6.10 13.84 17.73
CA LYS A 17 6.21 14.16 16.29
C LYS A 17 4.82 14.55 15.79
N GLU A 18 4.75 15.65 15.06
CA GLU A 18 3.50 16.08 14.43
C GLU A 18 2.98 14.95 13.53
N TYR A 19 1.77 14.49 13.83
CA TYR A 19 1.16 13.38 13.10
C TYR A 19 0.82 13.85 11.68
N PHE A 20 1.20 13.05 10.69
CA PHE A 20 0.79 13.24 9.30
C PHE A 20 0.12 11.98 8.77
N GLN A 21 -0.80 12.16 7.84
CA GLN A 21 -1.48 11.08 7.11
C GLN A 21 -1.37 11.36 5.62
N GLN A 22 -0.98 10.36 4.83
CA GLN A 22 -0.89 10.50 3.38
C GLN A 22 -2.29 10.57 2.75
N ASP A 23 -2.43 11.38 1.70
CA ASP A 23 -3.64 11.48 0.90
C ASP A 23 -3.38 10.89 -0.49
N VAL A 24 -4.27 10.00 -0.92
CA VAL A 24 -4.21 9.37 -2.22
C VAL A 24 -5.60 9.38 -2.85
N ALA A 25 -5.74 10.14 -3.92
CA ALA A 25 -6.96 10.19 -4.72
C ALA A 25 -6.82 9.32 -5.97
N TYR A 26 -7.86 8.53 -6.25
CA TYR A 26 -7.88 7.55 -7.33
C TYR A 26 -9.00 7.87 -8.31
N ASP A 27 -8.67 7.87 -9.59
CA ASP A 27 -9.62 7.88 -10.70
C ASP A 27 -9.36 6.63 -11.54
N ILE A 28 -10.30 5.68 -11.48
CA ILE A 28 -10.16 4.36 -12.09
C ILE A 28 -11.27 4.18 -13.12
N ASN A 29 -10.88 4.08 -14.39
CA ASN A 29 -11.75 3.79 -15.50
C ASN A 29 -11.55 2.35 -15.92
N VAL A 30 -12.60 1.53 -15.83
CA VAL A 30 -12.51 0.08 -16.11
C VAL A 30 -13.58 -0.30 -17.12
N GLN A 31 -13.20 -1.13 -18.08
CA GLN A 31 -14.08 -1.77 -19.05
C GLN A 31 -14.01 -3.28 -18.90
N LEU A 32 -15.16 -3.93 -18.83
CA LEU A 32 -15.32 -5.38 -18.92
C LEU A 32 -15.65 -5.76 -20.35
N ASP A 33 -14.90 -6.70 -20.88
CA ASP A 33 -15.21 -7.46 -22.09
C ASP A 33 -15.54 -8.89 -21.64
N ASP A 34 -16.83 -9.22 -21.64
CA ASP A 34 -17.34 -10.50 -21.15
C ASP A 34 -17.10 -11.64 -22.14
N GLU A 35 -17.19 -11.38 -23.44
CA GLU A 35 -16.91 -12.34 -24.51
C GLU A 35 -15.46 -12.85 -24.42
N ASN A 36 -14.51 -11.94 -24.24
CA ASN A 36 -13.09 -12.28 -24.12
C ASN A 36 -12.66 -12.54 -22.67
N HIS A 37 -13.56 -12.38 -21.69
CA HIS A 37 -13.28 -12.49 -20.26
C HIS A 37 -12.11 -11.60 -19.80
N THR A 38 -12.00 -10.38 -20.34
CA THR A 38 -10.92 -9.44 -20.00
C THR A 38 -11.43 -8.19 -19.31
N LEU A 39 -10.59 -7.62 -18.45
CA LEU A 39 -10.80 -6.30 -17.85
C LEU A 39 -9.67 -5.39 -18.34
N SER A 40 -10.03 -4.29 -19.00
CA SER A 40 -9.10 -3.23 -19.38
C SER A 40 -9.33 -2.05 -18.46
N ALA A 41 -8.26 -1.51 -17.86
CA ALA A 41 -8.37 -0.42 -16.91
C ALA A 41 -7.30 0.66 -17.14
N PHE A 42 -7.68 1.90 -16.86
CA PHE A 42 -6.78 3.04 -16.70
C PHE A 42 -6.98 3.65 -15.32
N GLU A 43 -5.90 3.69 -14.54
CA GLU A 43 -5.89 4.25 -13.19
C GLU A 43 -4.99 5.49 -13.15
N LYS A 44 -5.55 6.62 -12.75
CA LYS A 44 -4.83 7.85 -12.43
C LYS A 44 -4.81 8.04 -10.93
N ILE A 45 -3.61 8.20 -10.38
CA ILE A 45 -3.39 8.38 -8.95
C ILE A 45 -2.82 9.77 -8.72
N THR A 46 -3.45 10.53 -7.82
CA THR A 46 -2.90 11.79 -7.30
C THR A 46 -2.47 11.55 -5.86
N TYR A 47 -1.15 11.49 -5.64
CA TYR A 47 -0.56 11.25 -4.34
C TYR A 47 -0.05 12.55 -3.74
N THR A 48 -0.45 12.86 -2.51
CA THR A 48 0.03 14.02 -1.76
C THR A 48 0.93 13.56 -0.63
N ASN A 49 2.22 13.91 -0.67
CA ASN A 49 3.14 13.63 0.42
C ASN A 49 2.96 14.64 1.56
N ASN A 50 2.26 14.24 2.62
CA ASN A 50 2.07 15.04 3.82
C ASN A 50 3.19 14.84 4.87
N SER A 51 4.15 13.94 4.59
CA SER A 51 5.30 13.73 5.47
C SER A 51 6.19 14.98 5.51
N PRO A 52 6.79 15.32 6.67
CA PRO A 52 7.86 16.32 6.73
C PRO A 52 9.14 15.84 6.02
N ASP A 53 9.26 14.54 5.74
CA ASP A 53 10.41 13.95 5.06
C ASP A 53 10.22 13.85 3.55
N THR A 54 11.32 13.98 2.80
CA THR A 54 11.33 13.82 1.34
C THR A 54 11.07 12.36 0.94
N LEU A 55 10.01 12.15 0.15
CA LEU A 55 9.68 10.85 -0.42
C LEU A 55 10.46 10.59 -1.71
N GLN A 56 11.37 9.62 -1.68
CA GLN A 56 12.23 9.29 -2.82
C GLN A 56 11.62 8.25 -3.77
N PHE A 57 10.76 7.37 -3.25
CA PHE A 57 10.18 6.26 -4.00
C PHE A 57 8.73 6.02 -3.56
N ILE A 58 7.89 5.63 -4.52
CA ILE A 58 6.55 5.09 -4.26
C ILE A 58 6.52 3.67 -4.81
N TRP A 59 6.11 2.72 -3.97
CA TRP A 59 5.98 1.32 -4.35
C TRP A 59 4.52 1.00 -4.62
N PHE A 60 4.25 0.27 -5.72
CA PHE A 60 2.91 -0.15 -6.10
C PHE A 60 2.80 -1.68 -6.18
N HIS A 61 1.64 -2.20 -5.79
CA HIS A 61 1.28 -3.60 -5.95
C HIS A 61 0.56 -3.83 -7.28
N LEU A 62 1.27 -4.34 -8.28
CA LEU A 62 0.71 -4.69 -9.61
C LEU A 62 0.22 -6.14 -9.64
N TRP A 63 -0.65 -6.50 -8.68
CA TRP A 63 -1.09 -7.87 -8.46
C TRP A 63 -2.07 -8.45 -9.49
N PRO A 64 -2.90 -7.68 -10.23
CA PRO A 64 -3.87 -8.27 -11.15
C PRO A 64 -3.25 -9.24 -12.17
N ASN A 65 -2.07 -8.91 -12.70
CA ASN A 65 -1.35 -9.77 -13.66
C ASN A 65 -0.58 -10.93 -12.98
N ALA A 66 -0.35 -10.87 -11.67
CA ALA A 66 0.34 -11.92 -10.93
C ALA A 66 -0.45 -13.24 -10.91
N TYR A 67 -1.75 -13.21 -11.24
CA TYR A 67 -2.59 -14.40 -11.32
C TYR A 67 -2.82 -14.92 -12.75
N LYS A 68 -2.17 -14.32 -13.77
CA LYS A 68 -2.46 -14.60 -15.19
C LYS A 68 -2.17 -16.05 -15.58
N ASN A 69 -1.01 -16.58 -15.22
CA ASN A 69 -0.54 -17.89 -15.64
C ASN A 69 0.57 -18.42 -14.72
N ASP A 70 1.11 -19.59 -15.07
CA ASP A 70 2.13 -20.33 -14.32
C ASP A 70 3.55 -19.76 -14.46
N SER A 71 3.73 -18.79 -15.35
CA SER A 71 4.98 -18.06 -15.59
C SER A 71 5.08 -16.77 -14.75
N SER A 72 4.04 -16.45 -13.98
CA SER A 72 4.04 -15.29 -13.09
C SER A 72 4.98 -15.50 -11.88
N ALA A 73 5.52 -14.41 -11.33
CA ALA A 73 6.36 -14.46 -10.13
C ALA A 73 5.64 -15.12 -8.93
N LEU A 74 4.33 -14.88 -8.81
CA LEU A 74 3.47 -15.49 -7.80
C LEU A 74 3.33 -17.00 -8.01
N ALA A 75 3.11 -17.46 -9.25
CA ALA A 75 3.05 -18.88 -9.56
C ALA A 75 4.38 -19.60 -9.23
N HIS A 76 5.51 -18.98 -9.58
CA HIS A 76 6.83 -19.51 -9.20
C HIS A 76 7.02 -19.57 -7.68
N GLN A 77 6.52 -18.58 -6.93
CA GLN A 77 6.55 -18.61 -5.48
C GLN A 77 5.71 -19.77 -4.92
N PHE A 78 4.51 -19.99 -5.45
CA PHE A 78 3.67 -21.13 -5.04
C PHE A 78 4.33 -22.48 -5.34
N LEU A 79 4.97 -22.62 -6.49
CA LEU A 79 5.74 -23.82 -6.84
C LEU A 79 6.91 -24.04 -5.85
N ARG A 80 7.65 -22.99 -5.48
CA ARG A 80 8.71 -23.07 -4.46
C ARG A 80 8.18 -23.49 -3.09
N LEU A 81 6.94 -23.11 -2.77
CA LEU A 81 6.24 -23.49 -1.53
C LEU A 81 5.57 -24.88 -1.61
N GLY A 82 5.80 -25.65 -2.69
CA GLY A 82 5.23 -26.99 -2.88
C GLY A 82 3.79 -27.01 -3.37
N SER A 83 3.21 -25.87 -3.74
CA SER A 83 1.86 -25.78 -4.28
C SER A 83 1.84 -25.88 -5.80
N THR A 84 1.04 -26.79 -6.34
CA THR A 84 0.82 -26.96 -7.79
C THR A 84 -0.40 -26.20 -8.30
N ARG A 85 -0.97 -25.28 -7.51
CA ARG A 85 -2.21 -24.57 -7.83
C ARG A 85 -2.19 -23.81 -9.16
N PHE A 86 -1.01 -23.35 -9.57
CA PHE A 86 -0.82 -22.68 -10.86
C PHE A 86 -0.25 -23.62 -11.93
N LYS A 87 0.18 -24.83 -11.59
CA LYS A 87 0.81 -25.73 -12.55
C LYS A 87 -0.20 -26.07 -13.65
N TYR A 88 0.17 -25.84 -14.91
CA TYR A 88 -0.68 -26.05 -16.10
C TYR A 88 -1.79 -25.02 -16.32
N THR A 89 -1.80 -23.87 -15.63
CA THR A 89 -2.69 -22.77 -16.00
C THR A 89 -2.19 -22.13 -17.30
N LYS A 90 -2.95 -22.28 -18.38
CA LYS A 90 -2.74 -21.55 -19.64
C LYS A 90 -3.04 -20.06 -19.42
N GLU A 91 -2.49 -19.20 -20.27
CA GLU A 91 -2.93 -17.81 -20.33
C GLU A 91 -4.46 -17.80 -20.52
N LYS A 92 -5.16 -17.10 -19.63
CA LYS A 92 -6.55 -16.70 -19.88
C LYS A 92 -6.58 -15.62 -20.95
#